data_AF-A0A540UX32-F1
#
_entry.id   AF-A0A540UX32-F1
#
_cell.length_a   1.000
_cell.length_b   1.000
_cell.length_c   1.000
_cell.angle_alpha   90.00
_cell.angle_beta   90.00
_cell.angle_gamma   90.00
#
_symmetry.space_group_name_H-M   'P 1'
#
loop_
_entity.id
_entity.type
_entity.pdbx_description
1 polymer ?
#
loop_
_entity_poly.entity_id
_entity_poly.type
_entity_poly.pdbx_seq_one_letter_code
_entity_poly.pdbx_strand_id
1 'polypeptide(L)'
;QYPNIAPPNVSISANYPGASARTVESAVTAIIEREMNGAPGLLYMSSSSDAAGNVSINLSFTQGTSPDLAAVEVQNHLKIVEERLPEVVRRNGIRIEKAAENYMMYLSLSADRGRFDGIDLGDLAPSDLIPQLRRVPGVGTAQLFDAEYAMRIWPDADKLTALGLTAGDLS
;
A
#
# COMPACT_ATOMS: atom_id res chain seq x y z
N GLN A 1 21.01 -5.04 24.53
CA GLN A 1 20.25 -5.11 23.27
C GLN A 1 20.07 -6.58 22.96
N TYR A 2 18.83 -7.03 22.79
CA TYR A 2 18.58 -8.39 22.28
C TYR A 2 18.98 -8.43 20.80
N PRO A 3 19.65 -9.48 20.33
CA PRO A 3 19.95 -9.63 18.91
C PRO A 3 18.65 -9.67 18.10
N ASN A 4 18.64 -9.05 16.91
CA ASN A 4 17.49 -9.07 16.02
C ASN A 4 17.33 -10.50 15.46
N ILE A 5 16.47 -11.29 16.10
CA ILE A 5 16.17 -12.69 15.74
C ILE A 5 15.00 -12.80 14.75
N ALA A 6 14.35 -11.69 14.42
CA ALA A 6 13.28 -11.69 13.43
C ALA A 6 13.87 -11.81 12.01
N PRO A 7 13.33 -12.69 11.15
CA PRO A 7 13.71 -12.73 9.76
C PRO A 7 13.36 -11.39 9.07
N PRO A 8 14.18 -10.93 8.12
CA PRO A 8 13.89 -9.72 7.36
C PRO A 8 12.68 -9.94 6.45
N ASN A 9 11.76 -8.96 6.44
CA ASN A 9 10.54 -9.02 5.65
C ASN A 9 10.46 -7.85 4.65
N VAL A 10 9.89 -8.12 3.48
CA VAL A 10 9.56 -7.13 2.46
C VAL A 10 8.10 -7.32 2.08
N SER A 11 7.33 -6.23 2.06
CA SER A 11 5.93 -6.25 1.66
C SER A 11 5.73 -5.54 0.32
N ILE A 12 4.91 -6.15 -0.54
CA ILE A 12 4.42 -5.55 -1.78
C ILE A 12 2.95 -5.23 -1.58
N SER A 13 2.54 -4.00 -1.92
CA SER A 13 1.13 -3.61 -1.94
C SER A 13 0.74 -2.99 -3.27
N ALA A 14 -0.47 -3.32 -3.73
CA ALA A 14 -1.05 -2.82 -4.97
C ALA A 14 -2.58 -2.74 -4.83
N ASN A 15 -3.23 -1.99 -5.72
CA ASN A 15 -4.69 -1.88 -5.74
C ASN A 15 -5.23 -1.95 -7.16
N TYR A 16 -6.26 -2.79 -7.37
CA TYR A 16 -7.05 -2.92 -8.58
C TYR A 16 -8.51 -2.52 -8.30
N PRO A 17 -8.83 -1.20 -8.38
CA PRO A 17 -10.15 -0.69 -8.04
C PRO A 17 -11.26 -1.36 -8.86
N GLY A 18 -12.34 -1.74 -8.20
CA GLY A 18 -13.53 -2.31 -8.83
C GLY A 18 -13.40 -3.79 -9.25
N ALA A 19 -12.25 -4.44 -9.00
CA ALA A 19 -12.08 -5.86 -9.26
C ALA A 19 -12.51 -6.72 -8.05
N SER A 20 -13.09 -7.89 -8.33
CA SER A 20 -13.40 -8.87 -7.27
C SER A 20 -12.12 -9.49 -6.70
N ALA A 21 -12.15 -9.96 -5.45
CA ALA A 21 -11.00 -10.64 -4.83
C ALA A 21 -10.42 -11.76 -5.70
N ARG A 22 -11.28 -12.54 -6.39
CA ARG A 22 -10.85 -13.61 -7.30
C ARG A 22 -10.17 -13.08 -8.56
N THR A 23 -10.67 -11.96 -9.10
CA THR A 23 -10.06 -11.29 -10.25
C THR A 23 -8.69 -10.76 -9.87
N VAL A 24 -8.60 -10.06 -8.74
CA VAL A 24 -7.36 -9.51 -8.17
C VAL A 24 -6.32 -10.62 -7.98
N GLU A 25 -6.73 -11.72 -7.37
CA GLU A 25 -5.88 -12.89 -7.14
C GLU A 25 -5.26 -13.42 -8.43
N SER A 26 -6.09 -13.68 -9.45
CA SER A 26 -5.64 -14.28 -10.71
C SER A 26 -4.84 -13.31 -11.60
N ALA A 27 -5.17 -12.02 -11.57
CA ALA A 27 -4.63 -11.03 -12.50
C ALA A 27 -3.44 -10.24 -11.92
N VAL A 28 -3.25 -10.25 -10.60
CA VAL A 28 -2.20 -9.48 -9.93
C VAL A 28 -1.40 -10.39 -9.01
N THR A 29 -2.02 -10.91 -7.96
CA THR A 29 -1.33 -11.63 -6.87
C THR A 29 -0.56 -12.84 -7.39
N ALA A 30 -1.23 -13.75 -8.08
CA ALA A 30 -0.61 -14.97 -8.61
C ALA A 30 0.47 -14.71 -9.68
N ILE A 31 0.45 -13.54 -10.35
CA ILE A 31 1.50 -13.15 -11.30
C ILE A 31 2.76 -12.74 -10.54
N ILE A 32 2.60 -11.88 -9.53
CA ILE A 32 3.71 -11.40 -8.69
C ILE A 32 4.31 -12.58 -7.91
N GLU A 33 3.47 -13.39 -7.25
CA GLU A 33 3.93 -14.55 -6.47
C GLU A 33 4.79 -15.53 -7.26
N ARG A 34 4.37 -15.83 -8.49
CA ARG A 34 5.10 -16.79 -9.33
C ARG A 34 6.51 -16.32 -9.62
N GLU A 35 6.69 -15.03 -9.83
CA GLU A 35 8.00 -14.42 -10.04
C GLU A 35 8.81 -14.36 -8.74
N MET A 36 8.16 -14.03 -7.62
CA MET A 36 8.80 -13.95 -6.31
C MET A 36 9.36 -15.28 -5.80
N ASN A 37 8.79 -16.42 -6.21
CA ASN A 37 9.32 -17.74 -5.85
C ASN A 37 10.77 -17.97 -6.33
N GLY A 38 11.27 -17.17 -7.28
CA GLY A 38 12.67 -17.20 -7.73
C GLY A 38 13.63 -16.36 -6.88
N ALA A 39 13.12 -15.56 -5.92
CA ALA A 39 13.93 -14.61 -5.17
C ALA A 39 14.94 -15.34 -4.24
N PRO A 40 16.25 -15.04 -4.35
CA PRO A 40 17.26 -15.65 -3.49
C PRO A 40 17.01 -15.37 -2.00
N GLY A 41 17.11 -16.41 -1.18
CA GLY A 41 16.97 -16.29 0.28
C GLY A 41 15.53 -16.16 0.77
N LEU A 42 14.52 -16.28 -0.11
CA LEU A 42 13.12 -16.34 0.30
C LEU A 42 12.89 -17.60 1.16
N LEU A 43 12.36 -17.41 2.37
CA LEU A 43 12.01 -18.48 3.31
C LEU A 43 10.55 -18.90 3.12
N TYR A 44 9.64 -17.93 3.16
CA TYR A 44 8.23 -18.13 2.86
C TYR A 44 7.60 -16.82 2.38
N MET A 45 6.44 -16.95 1.76
CA MET A 45 5.63 -15.82 1.32
C MET A 45 4.19 -16.05 1.75
N SER A 46 3.50 -14.98 2.12
CA SER A 46 2.06 -14.96 2.32
C SER A 46 1.44 -13.84 1.50
N SER A 47 0.22 -14.05 1.03
CA SER A 47 -0.49 -13.08 0.23
C SER A 47 -1.96 -13.00 0.62
N SER A 48 -2.56 -11.86 0.35
CA SER A 48 -3.99 -11.65 0.53
C SER A 48 -4.52 -10.71 -0.54
N SER A 49 -5.66 -11.09 -1.10
CA SER A 49 -6.45 -10.31 -2.05
C SER A 49 -7.84 -10.09 -1.47
N ASP A 50 -8.31 -8.85 -1.45
CA ASP A 50 -9.63 -8.52 -0.87
C ASP A 50 -10.65 -8.02 -1.90
N ALA A 51 -11.91 -7.89 -1.46
CA ALA A 51 -13.01 -7.46 -2.31
C ALA A 51 -13.01 -5.95 -2.62
N ALA A 52 -12.15 -5.16 -1.95
CA ALA A 52 -11.91 -3.76 -2.24
C ALA A 52 -10.82 -3.56 -3.32
N GLY A 53 -10.25 -4.66 -3.83
CA GLY A 53 -9.22 -4.64 -4.86
C GLY A 53 -7.80 -4.54 -4.32
N ASN A 54 -7.60 -4.62 -3.00
CA ASN A 54 -6.26 -4.53 -2.42
C ASN A 54 -5.52 -5.85 -2.54
N VAL A 55 -4.22 -5.74 -2.77
CA VAL A 55 -3.24 -6.82 -2.77
C VAL A 55 -2.20 -6.51 -1.70
N SER A 56 -1.92 -7.49 -0.85
CA SER A 56 -0.77 -7.47 0.06
C SER A 56 -0.01 -8.77 -0.08
N ILE A 57 1.29 -8.70 -0.33
CA ILE A 57 2.19 -9.85 -0.40
C ILE A 57 3.35 -9.61 0.56
N ASN A 58 3.52 -10.47 1.54
CA ASN A 58 4.61 -10.42 2.51
C ASN A 58 5.62 -11.52 2.20
N LEU A 59 6.88 -11.13 1.98
CA LEU A 59 7.99 -12.01 1.71
C LEU A 59 8.91 -12.02 2.92
N SER A 60 9.11 -13.20 3.50
CA SER A 60 10.04 -13.40 4.61
C SER A 60 11.30 -14.08 4.12
N PHE A 61 12.45 -13.53 4.46
CA PHE A 61 13.76 -14.01 4.01
C PHE A 61 14.53 -14.70 5.12
N THR A 62 15.51 -15.52 4.76
CA THR A 62 16.37 -16.20 5.72
C THR A 62 17.14 -15.21 6.59
N GLN A 63 17.34 -15.58 7.87
CA GLN A 63 18.14 -14.78 8.79
C GLN A 63 19.56 -14.56 8.24
N GLY A 64 20.06 -13.34 8.35
CA GLY A 64 21.34 -12.92 7.79
C GLY A 64 21.24 -12.28 6.39
N THR A 65 20.10 -12.37 5.72
CA THR A 65 19.84 -11.60 4.50
C THR A 65 19.77 -10.11 4.83
N SER A 66 20.40 -9.27 4.01
CA SER A 66 20.27 -7.81 4.16
C SER A 66 18.85 -7.37 3.75
N PRO A 67 18.10 -6.63 4.59
CA PRO A 67 16.80 -6.09 4.21
C PRO A 67 16.85 -5.18 2.99
N ASP A 68 17.97 -4.46 2.80
CA ASP A 68 18.18 -3.58 1.65
C ASP A 68 18.34 -4.39 0.37
N LEU A 69 19.12 -5.48 0.44
CA LEU A 69 19.31 -6.37 -0.71
C LEU A 69 18.02 -7.11 -1.04
N ALA A 70 17.31 -7.64 -0.04
CA ALA A 70 16.02 -8.29 -0.25
C ALA A 70 15.01 -7.37 -0.93
N ALA A 71 14.94 -6.09 -0.53
CA ALA A 71 14.05 -5.12 -1.16
C ALA A 71 14.44 -4.85 -2.64
N VAL A 72 15.74 -4.80 -2.95
CA VAL A 72 16.23 -4.65 -4.32
C VAL A 72 15.91 -5.89 -5.16
N GLU A 73 16.09 -7.09 -4.64
CA GLU A 73 15.75 -8.33 -5.35
C GLU A 73 14.25 -8.41 -5.63
N VAL A 74 13.40 -8.11 -4.64
CA VAL A 74 11.95 -8.03 -4.82
C VAL A 74 11.58 -7.01 -5.89
N GLN A 75 12.22 -5.84 -5.90
CA GLN A 75 11.99 -4.84 -6.92
C GLN A 75 12.42 -5.30 -8.32
N ASN A 76 13.56 -5.98 -8.44
CA ASN A 76 14.05 -6.51 -9.70
C ASN A 76 13.10 -7.58 -10.27
N HIS A 77 12.65 -8.51 -9.42
CA HIS A 77 11.67 -9.52 -9.79
C HIS A 77 10.32 -8.89 -10.17
N LEU A 78 9.83 -7.91 -9.41
CA LEU A 78 8.56 -7.25 -9.73
C LEU A 78 8.59 -6.60 -11.12
N LYS A 79 9.71 -5.95 -11.48
CA LYS A 79 9.89 -5.33 -12.79
C LYS A 79 9.77 -6.31 -13.96
N ILE A 80 10.18 -7.57 -13.79
CA ILE A 80 10.09 -8.60 -14.85
C ILE A 80 8.64 -8.89 -15.22
N VAL A 81 7.73 -8.86 -14.24
CA VAL A 81 6.32 -9.17 -14.44
C VAL A 81 5.41 -7.94 -14.47
N GLU A 82 5.94 -6.76 -14.22
CA GLU A 82 5.18 -5.51 -14.16
C GLU A 82 4.34 -5.29 -15.43
N GLU A 83 4.91 -5.54 -16.61
CA GLU A 83 4.21 -5.40 -17.90
C GLU A 83 3.01 -6.35 -18.07
N ARG A 84 3.00 -7.46 -17.33
CA ARG A 84 1.91 -8.45 -17.36
C ARG A 84 0.76 -8.06 -16.45
N LEU A 85 0.94 -7.05 -15.62
CA LEU A 85 -0.09 -6.56 -14.71
C LEU A 85 -1.07 -5.63 -15.45
N PRO A 86 -2.35 -5.60 -15.03
CA PRO A 86 -3.33 -4.67 -15.56
C PRO A 86 -2.84 -3.21 -15.52
N GLU A 87 -3.14 -2.45 -16.57
CA GLU A 87 -2.68 -1.05 -16.69
C GLU A 87 -3.14 -0.18 -15.51
N VAL A 88 -4.38 -0.39 -15.02
CA VAL A 88 -4.92 0.33 -13.87
C VAL A 88 -4.05 0.15 -12.62
N VAL A 89 -3.56 -1.08 -12.39
CA VAL A 89 -2.70 -1.39 -11.24
C VAL A 89 -1.34 -0.71 -11.38
N ARG A 90 -0.73 -0.79 -12.57
CA ARG A 90 0.53 -0.09 -12.87
C ARG A 90 0.41 1.42 -12.68
N ARG A 91 -0.68 2.02 -13.17
CA ARG A 91 -0.92 3.46 -13.07
C ARG A 91 -1.14 3.93 -11.62
N ASN A 92 -1.78 3.10 -10.79
CA ASN A 92 -1.93 3.37 -9.36
C ASN A 92 -0.61 3.22 -8.58
N GLY A 93 0.39 2.57 -9.17
CA GLY A 93 1.68 2.30 -8.57
C GLY A 93 1.66 1.07 -7.65
N ILE A 94 2.78 0.37 -7.63
CA ILE A 94 3.02 -0.78 -6.76
C ILE A 94 4.05 -0.35 -5.72
N ARG A 95 3.73 -0.49 -4.43
CA ARG A 95 4.62 -0.07 -3.35
C ARG A 95 5.36 -1.28 -2.81
N ILE A 96 6.66 -1.10 -2.61
CA ILE A 96 7.54 -2.07 -1.96
C ILE A 96 8.06 -1.41 -0.69
N GLU A 97 7.83 -2.04 0.45
CA GLU A 97 8.27 -1.54 1.75
C GLU A 97 9.02 -2.64 2.49
N LYS A 98 10.02 -2.25 3.28
CA LYS A 98 10.68 -3.16 4.22
C LYS A 98 9.71 -3.33 5.38
N ALA A 99 9.07 -4.49 5.46
CA ALA A 99 8.05 -4.73 6.46
C ALA A 99 8.74 -4.88 7.83
N ALA A 100 8.50 -3.93 8.72
CA ALA A 100 8.69 -4.13 10.14
C ALA A 100 7.33 -4.54 10.71
N GLU A 101 7.19 -5.76 11.20
CA GLU A 101 5.93 -6.26 11.79
C GLU A 101 5.55 -5.53 13.10
N ASN A 102 6.41 -4.62 13.58
CA ASN A 102 6.29 -4.01 14.91
C ASN A 102 6.19 -2.48 14.79
N TYR A 103 5.09 -1.91 15.28
CA TYR A 103 5.01 -0.46 15.51
C TYR A 103 5.85 -0.08 16.74
N MET A 104 6.83 0.79 16.55
CA MET A 104 7.65 1.30 17.66
C MET A 104 6.88 2.27 18.56
N MET A 105 6.00 3.09 17.96
CA MET A 105 5.28 4.17 18.63
C MET A 105 4.00 4.50 17.87
N TYR A 106 2.96 4.90 18.60
CA TYR A 106 1.77 5.56 18.06
C TYR A 106 1.80 7.04 18.45
N LEU A 107 1.53 7.91 17.49
CA LEU A 107 1.39 9.35 17.70
C LEU A 107 -0.07 9.73 17.46
N SER A 108 -0.67 10.44 18.42
CA SER A 108 -2.03 10.95 18.30
C SER A 108 -2.00 12.47 18.17
N LEU A 109 -2.66 13.01 17.14
CA LEU A 109 -2.94 14.43 17.02
C LEU A 109 -4.30 14.73 17.63
N SER A 110 -4.38 15.84 18.37
CA SER A 110 -5.63 16.35 18.92
C SER A 110 -5.64 17.87 18.85
N ALA A 111 -6.83 18.44 18.71
CA ALA A 111 -7.04 19.88 18.64
C ALA A 111 -7.73 20.40 19.90
N ASP A 112 -7.19 21.47 20.48
CA ASP A 112 -7.85 22.16 21.57
C ASP A 112 -9.17 22.77 21.11
N ARG A 113 -10.22 22.57 21.93
CA ARG A 113 -11.56 23.16 21.77
C ARG A 113 -12.33 22.74 20.51
N GLY A 114 -11.99 21.60 19.90
CA GLY A 114 -12.74 21.05 18.76
C GLY A 114 -12.72 21.92 17.50
N ARG A 115 -11.69 22.77 17.35
CA ARG A 115 -11.51 23.63 16.19
C ARG A 115 -11.21 22.88 14.89
N PHE A 116 -10.71 21.66 15.02
CA PHE A 116 -10.39 20.77 13.91
C PHE A 116 -11.03 19.42 14.23
N ASP A 117 -11.71 18.85 13.25
CA ASP A 117 -12.23 17.49 13.32
C ASP A 117 -11.16 16.46 12.90
N GLY A 118 -11.51 15.17 12.91
CA GLY A 118 -10.57 14.11 12.54
C GLY A 118 -10.06 14.23 11.09
N ILE A 119 -10.90 14.72 10.17
CA ILE A 119 -10.55 14.86 8.76
C ILE A 119 -9.60 16.06 8.59
N ASP A 120 -9.85 17.18 9.26
CA ASP A 120 -8.96 18.33 9.28
C ASP A 120 -7.54 17.94 9.72
N LEU A 121 -7.43 17.14 10.79
CA LEU A 121 -6.16 16.65 11.32
C LEU A 121 -5.54 15.58 10.42
N GLY A 122 -6.37 14.72 9.82
CA GLY A 122 -5.99 13.71 8.84
C GLY A 122 -5.44 14.29 7.55
N ASP A 123 -5.83 15.50 7.16
CA ASP A 123 -5.29 16.21 6.00
C ASP A 123 -3.99 16.97 6.29
N LEU A 124 -3.84 17.49 7.52
CA LEU A 124 -2.63 18.18 7.95
C LEU A 124 -1.43 17.22 8.06
N ALA A 125 -1.66 16.02 8.60
CA ALA A 125 -0.59 15.08 8.93
C ALA A 125 0.24 14.56 7.72
N PRO A 126 -0.33 14.17 6.57
CA PRO A 126 0.42 13.70 5.40
C PRO A 126 1.24 14.81 4.75
N SER A 127 0.72 16.04 4.75
CA SER A 127 1.37 17.18 4.09
C SER A 127 2.56 17.70 4.89
N ASP A 128 2.41 17.83 6.20
CA ASP A 128 3.40 18.51 7.04
C ASP A 128 4.15 17.58 7.99
N LEU A 129 3.47 16.58 8.58
CA LEU A 129 3.99 15.83 9.72
C LEU A 129 4.73 14.56 9.29
N ILE A 130 4.10 13.73 8.44
CA ILE A 130 4.65 12.45 7.98
C ILE A 130 5.98 12.62 7.24
N PRO A 131 6.15 13.59 6.32
CA PRO A 131 7.43 13.79 5.64
C PRO A 131 8.56 14.16 6.60
N GLN A 132 8.26 14.89 7.68
CA GLN A 132 9.24 15.24 8.70
C GLN A 132 9.61 14.03 9.55
N LEU A 133 8.62 13.24 9.99
CA LEU A 133 8.85 12.01 10.76
C LEU A 133 9.71 11.01 9.98
N ARG A 134 9.43 10.82 8.69
CA ARG A 134 10.19 9.91 7.81
C ARG A 134 11.67 10.30 7.63
N ARG A 135 12.03 11.56 7.91
CA ARG A 135 13.42 12.05 7.82
C ARG A 135 14.21 11.87 9.12
N VAL A 136 13.56 11.54 10.23
CA VAL A 136 14.24 11.30 11.50
C VAL A 136 15.07 10.02 11.40
N PRO A 137 16.39 10.06 11.70
CA PRO A 137 17.23 8.85 11.66
C PRO A 137 16.65 7.72 12.52
N GLY A 138 16.46 6.54 11.91
CA GLY A 138 15.90 5.37 12.56
C GLY A 138 14.39 5.17 12.34
N VAL A 139 13.69 6.12 11.73
CA VAL A 139 12.28 5.92 11.31
C VAL A 139 12.26 5.19 9.97
N GLY A 140 11.73 3.96 9.98
CA GLY A 140 11.54 3.16 8.76
C GLY A 140 10.28 3.57 7.99
N THR A 141 9.12 3.42 8.64
CA THR A 141 7.81 3.76 8.07
C THR A 141 7.03 4.63 9.04
N ALA A 142 6.31 5.62 8.51
CA ALA A 142 5.30 6.38 9.24
C ALA A 142 3.97 6.26 8.46
N GLN A 143 2.95 5.75 9.14
CA GLN A 143 1.62 5.48 8.61
C GLN A 143 0.60 6.38 9.30
N LEU A 144 -0.27 7.02 8.50
CA LEU A 144 -1.44 7.72 9.00
C LEU A 144 -2.58 6.73 9.22
N PHE A 145 -3.31 6.89 10.32
CA PHE A 145 -4.52 6.14 10.64
C PHE A 145 -5.75 7.04 10.59
N ASP A 146 -5.93 7.76 9.49
CA ASP A 146 -7.08 8.63 9.23
C ASP A 146 -7.25 8.85 7.72
N ALA A 147 -8.34 9.50 7.32
CA ALA A 147 -8.60 9.88 5.94
C ALA A 147 -8.09 11.30 5.64
N GLU A 148 -7.52 11.47 4.45
CA GLU A 148 -7.15 12.78 3.89
C GLU A 148 -8.35 13.42 3.19
N TYR A 149 -8.31 14.74 2.93
CA TYR A 149 -9.31 15.34 2.06
C TYR A 149 -9.19 14.77 0.64
N ALA A 150 -10.34 14.45 0.07
CA ALA A 150 -10.46 14.08 -1.33
C ALA A 150 -11.63 14.83 -1.93
N MET A 151 -11.48 15.27 -3.19
CA MET A 151 -12.62 15.77 -3.95
C MET A 151 -13.57 14.60 -4.23
N ARG A 152 -14.67 14.54 -3.47
CA ARG A 152 -15.70 13.51 -3.63
C ARG A 152 -16.87 14.06 -4.41
N ILE A 153 -17.03 13.58 -5.63
CA ILE A 153 -18.21 13.86 -6.46
C ILE A 153 -19.24 12.77 -6.15
N TRP A 154 -20.37 13.17 -5.55
CA TRP A 154 -21.51 12.30 -5.28
C TRP A 154 -22.60 12.60 -6.31
N PRO A 155 -22.58 11.92 -7.47
CA PRO A 155 -23.53 12.22 -8.53
C PRO A 155 -24.97 11.87 -8.12
N ASP A 156 -25.89 12.75 -8.51
CA ASP A 156 -27.32 12.56 -8.36
C ASP A 156 -27.84 11.85 -9.62
N ALA A 157 -28.23 10.58 -9.47
CA ALA A 157 -28.62 9.72 -10.59
C ALA A 157 -29.86 10.25 -11.33
N ASP A 158 -30.80 10.87 -10.62
CA ASP A 158 -32.02 11.41 -11.22
C ASP A 158 -31.70 12.64 -12.08
N LYS A 159 -30.79 13.51 -11.59
CA LYS A 159 -30.34 14.69 -12.35
C LYS A 159 -29.51 14.31 -13.57
N LEU A 160 -28.62 13.32 -13.45
CA LEU A 160 -27.86 12.82 -14.59
C LEU A 160 -28.79 12.30 -15.68
N THR A 161 -29.78 11.48 -15.29
CA THR A 161 -30.77 10.94 -16.22
C THR A 161 -31.61 12.03 -16.88
N ALA A 162 -32.06 13.04 -16.12
CA ALA A 162 -32.82 14.17 -16.65
C ALA A 162 -32.02 15.02 -17.65
N LEU A 163 -30.69 15.04 -17.53
CA LEU A 163 -29.78 15.72 -18.45
C LEU A 163 -29.27 14.83 -19.59
N GLY A 164 -29.68 13.55 -19.62
CA GLY A 164 -29.18 12.57 -20.59
C GLY A 164 -27.69 12.23 -20.42
N LEU A 165 -27.14 12.45 -19.22
CA LEU A 165 -25.75 12.18 -18.86
C LEU A 165 -25.60 10.82 -18.17
N THR A 166 -24.43 10.22 -18.30
CA THR A 166 -24.01 8.98 -17.65
C THR A 166 -22.91 9.26 -16.63
N ALA A 167 -22.64 8.29 -15.74
CA ALA A 167 -21.51 8.40 -14.81
C ALA A 167 -20.16 8.51 -15.53
N GLY A 168 -20.05 7.96 -16.75
CA GLY A 168 -18.85 8.08 -17.58
C GLY A 168 -18.61 9.49 -18.14
N ASP A 169 -19.64 10.33 -18.20
CA ASP A 169 -19.50 11.72 -18.64
C ASP A 169 -18.94 12.64 -17.54
N LEU A 170 -18.78 12.12 -16.33
CA LEU A 170 -18.22 12.85 -15.16
C LEU A 170 -16.73 12.57 -14.94
N SER A 171 -16.12 11.62 -15.66
CA SER A 171 -14.73 11.20 -15.47
C SER A 171 -13.74 12.00 -16.30
#